data_AF-A0A3D4ZZW5-F1
#
_entry.id   AF-A0A3D4ZZW5-F1
#
_cell.length_a   1.000
_cell.length_b   1.000
_cell.length_c   1.000
_cell.angle_alpha   90.00
_cell.angle_beta   90.00
_cell.angle_gamma   90.00
#
_symmetry.space_group_name_H-M   'P 1'
#
loop_
_entity.id
_entity.type
_entity.pdbx_description
1 polymer ?
#
loop_
_entity_poly.entity_id
_entity_poly.type
_entity_poly.pdbx_seq_one_letter_code
_entity_poly.pdbx_strand_id
1 'polypeptide(L)'
;DDRAQMYGSTAAADFSHIEGHVDHSVNLLFTYSTDKALTGMLVNVACPSQASESGQDFVSADYWHDVRGELRSRYGDRLFVLPQCSAAGDQSPHRLIAKRAETRMLELKYGGGTERPLNAALRADIARRIAGAVDDAEPAARTDLHDTVVIKNERRTLGLDHWNVTETEYASLKEQIAQLQGQLADLDDKDPLGAQHTALNSRIAWCTRALNRYENPPESIPSDVNIMRLGEIAFVTVPFEYYLDYGDRIKGGSPALQTFVVQLAGGGSYLATERAAQGLSYGAVPASCRVSPTGGQQIVDESLRLLMEMFGDE
;
A
#
# COMPACT_ATOMS: atom_id res chain seq x y z
N ASP A 1 10.06 12.73 -21.57
CA ASP A 1 10.12 13.92 -22.46
C ASP A 1 9.14 15.01 -22.00
N ASP A 2 8.77 14.99 -20.70
CA ASP A 2 7.79 15.86 -20.04
C ASP A 2 6.46 16.05 -20.78
N ARG A 3 6.06 15.07 -21.60
CA ARG A 3 4.77 15.09 -22.29
C ARG A 3 3.69 14.46 -21.41
N ALA A 4 2.60 15.20 -21.20
CA ALA A 4 1.35 14.65 -20.70
C ALA A 4 0.43 14.31 -21.88
N GLN A 5 0.01 13.04 -22.00
CA GLN A 5 -0.86 12.57 -23.07
C GLN A 5 -2.15 11.97 -22.48
N MET A 6 -3.30 12.56 -22.81
CA MET A 6 -4.60 12.12 -22.27
C MET A 6 -4.98 10.69 -22.69
N TYR A 7 -4.65 10.29 -23.91
CA TYR A 7 -4.95 8.97 -24.47
C TYR A 7 -3.68 8.16 -24.76
N GLY A 8 -2.62 8.41 -23.99
CA GLY A 8 -1.39 7.61 -24.05
C GLY A 8 -1.63 6.18 -23.55
N SER A 9 -0.85 5.23 -24.07
CA SER A 9 -0.91 3.83 -23.59
C SER A 9 -0.16 3.69 -22.27
N THR A 10 -0.81 3.09 -21.27
CA THR A 10 -0.19 2.72 -19.99
C THR A 10 0.75 1.51 -20.11
N ALA A 11 0.72 0.81 -21.24
CA ALA A 11 1.64 -0.28 -21.56
C ALA A 11 2.92 0.21 -22.28
N ALA A 12 3.01 1.51 -22.58
CA ALA A 12 4.19 2.07 -23.22
C ALA A 12 5.40 2.01 -22.27
N ALA A 13 6.58 1.73 -22.81
CA ALA A 13 7.80 1.59 -22.00
C ALA A 13 8.20 2.89 -21.28
N ASP A 14 7.73 4.04 -21.77
CA ASP A 14 7.94 5.38 -21.19
C ASP A 14 6.76 5.86 -20.33
N PHE A 15 5.74 5.01 -20.09
CA PHE A 15 4.65 5.34 -19.17
C PHE A 15 5.21 5.50 -17.74
N SER A 16 5.01 6.70 -17.19
CA SER A 16 5.50 7.03 -15.86
C SER A 16 4.39 7.09 -14.81
N HIS A 17 3.27 7.75 -15.09
CA HIS A 17 2.16 7.90 -14.15
C HIS A 17 0.93 8.53 -14.83
N ILE A 18 -0.19 8.53 -14.10
CA ILE A 18 -1.39 9.30 -14.43
C ILE A 18 -1.38 10.60 -13.60
N GLU A 19 -1.70 11.72 -14.25
CA GLU A 19 -1.75 13.03 -13.59
C GLU A 19 -2.89 13.12 -12.57
N GLY A 20 -2.57 13.53 -11.34
CA GLY A 20 -3.56 13.68 -10.25
C GLY A 20 -4.30 12.40 -9.87
N HIS A 21 -3.68 11.24 -10.11
CA HIS A 21 -4.34 9.95 -10.01
C HIS A 21 -4.65 9.50 -8.58
N VAL A 22 -5.77 8.79 -8.46
CA VAL A 22 -6.14 7.93 -7.34
C VAL A 22 -6.72 6.66 -7.94
N ASP A 23 -6.29 5.50 -7.42
CA ASP A 23 -6.83 4.22 -7.87
C ASP A 23 -8.18 3.96 -7.19
N HIS A 24 -9.24 4.03 -7.99
CA HIS A 24 -10.62 3.80 -7.56
C HIS A 24 -11.04 2.32 -7.69
N SER A 25 -10.16 1.44 -8.14
CA SER A 25 -10.48 0.03 -8.33
C SER A 25 -10.73 -0.68 -7.00
N VAL A 26 -11.72 -1.58 -7.03
CA VAL A 26 -11.90 -2.62 -6.01
C VAL A 26 -11.73 -3.93 -6.75
N ASN A 27 -10.52 -4.49 -6.71
CA ASN A 27 -10.23 -5.74 -7.41
C ASN A 27 -10.75 -6.91 -6.57
N LEU A 28 -11.50 -7.81 -7.21
CA LEU A 28 -12.28 -8.85 -6.55
C LEU A 28 -11.97 -10.21 -7.17
N LEU A 29 -11.84 -11.22 -6.32
CA LEU A 29 -11.85 -12.62 -6.72
C LEU A 29 -12.79 -13.36 -5.78
N PHE A 30 -13.65 -14.21 -6.33
CA PHE A 30 -14.65 -14.96 -5.58
C PHE A 30 -14.34 -16.46 -5.64
N THR A 31 -14.59 -17.17 -4.55
CA THR A 31 -14.49 -18.63 -4.51
C THR A 31 -15.82 -19.25 -4.17
N TYR A 32 -16.16 -20.34 -4.85
CA TYR A 32 -17.44 -21.03 -4.70
C TYR A 32 -17.24 -22.49 -4.32
N SER A 33 -18.21 -23.07 -3.63
CA SER A 33 -18.27 -24.52 -3.42
C SER A 33 -18.69 -25.22 -4.71
N THR A 34 -18.60 -26.55 -4.72
CA THR A 34 -19.14 -27.40 -5.79
C THR A 34 -20.64 -27.20 -6.03
N ASP A 35 -21.38 -26.77 -4.99
CA ASP A 35 -22.81 -26.45 -5.08
C ASP A 35 -23.05 -25.00 -5.55
N LYS A 36 -22.00 -24.31 -6.02
CA LYS A 36 -22.00 -22.90 -6.45
C LYS A 36 -22.41 -21.91 -5.36
N ALA A 37 -22.31 -22.30 -4.09
CA ALA A 37 -22.48 -21.37 -2.98
C ALA A 37 -21.20 -20.54 -2.80
N LEU A 38 -21.33 -19.23 -2.58
CA LEU A 38 -20.18 -18.37 -2.31
C LEU A 38 -19.53 -18.79 -0.98
N THR A 39 -18.21 -18.97 -0.98
CA THR A 39 -17.43 -19.45 0.18
C THR A 39 -16.42 -18.41 0.67
N GLY A 40 -15.89 -17.61 -0.25
CA GLY A 40 -14.90 -16.62 0.08
C GLY A 40 -14.74 -15.57 -1.00
N MET A 41 -14.07 -14.49 -0.63
CA MET A 41 -13.67 -13.45 -1.56
C MET A 41 -12.35 -12.83 -1.13
N LEU A 42 -11.59 -12.41 -2.12
CA LEU A 42 -10.44 -11.54 -1.98
C LEU A 42 -10.85 -10.14 -2.39
N VAL A 43 -10.47 -9.15 -1.58
CA VAL A 43 -10.73 -7.74 -1.85
C VAL A 43 -9.40 -6.99 -1.82
N ASN A 44 -9.04 -6.38 -2.95
CA ASN A 44 -7.78 -5.67 -3.12
C ASN A 44 -8.04 -4.20 -3.48
N VAL A 45 -7.59 -3.29 -2.63
CA VAL A 45 -7.81 -1.83 -2.76
C VAL A 45 -6.52 -1.05 -2.48
N ALA A 46 -6.31 0.05 -3.20
CA ALA A 46 -5.17 0.95 -3.01
C ALA A 46 -5.39 1.93 -1.86
N CYS A 47 -5.56 1.42 -0.64
CA CYS A 47 -5.82 2.24 0.54
C CYS A 47 -5.26 1.59 1.82
N PRO A 48 -4.38 2.25 2.58
CA PRO A 48 -3.83 1.66 3.79
C PRO A 48 -4.87 1.63 4.91
N SER A 49 -4.78 0.62 5.78
CA SER A 49 -5.67 0.41 6.93
C SER A 49 -5.34 1.35 8.11
N GLN A 50 -5.52 2.65 7.85
CA GLN A 50 -5.14 3.75 8.74
C GLN A 50 -6.32 4.71 8.99
N ALA A 51 -7.56 4.22 9.03
CA ALA A 51 -8.72 5.06 9.35
C ALA A 51 -8.76 5.40 10.85
N SER A 52 -8.38 4.43 11.69
CA SER A 52 -8.03 4.55 13.09
C SER A 52 -6.51 4.64 13.24
N GLU A 53 -6.01 5.71 13.86
CA GLU A 53 -4.56 5.92 14.06
C GLU A 53 -4.32 6.51 15.45
N SER A 54 -3.12 6.28 16.00
CA SER A 54 -2.70 6.83 17.30
C SER A 54 -3.51 6.35 18.51
N GLY A 55 -4.30 5.29 18.38
CA GLY A 55 -4.91 4.60 19.52
C GLY A 55 -3.84 3.86 20.33
N GLN A 56 -3.86 4.00 21.66
CA GLN A 56 -2.84 3.41 22.55
C GLN A 56 -3.40 2.34 23.49
N ASP A 57 -4.72 2.15 23.49
CA ASP A 57 -5.48 1.36 24.46
C ASP A 57 -6.39 0.30 23.82
N PHE A 58 -6.33 0.13 22.49
CA PHE A 58 -7.09 -0.90 21.78
C PHE A 58 -6.32 -1.52 20.61
N VAL A 59 -6.69 -2.76 20.26
CA VAL A 59 -6.24 -3.46 19.06
C VAL A 59 -7.39 -3.50 18.07
N SER A 60 -7.12 -3.12 16.82
CA SER A 60 -8.12 -3.08 15.75
C SER A 60 -7.52 -3.58 14.45
N ALA A 61 -8.33 -4.25 13.63
CA ALA A 61 -8.02 -4.52 12.22
C ALA A 61 -8.47 -3.35 11.32
N ASP A 62 -8.64 -2.16 11.89
CA ASP A 62 -9.09 -0.94 11.23
C ASP A 62 -10.41 -1.14 10.44
N TYR A 63 -10.60 -0.46 9.31
CA TYR A 63 -11.78 -0.62 8.47
C TYR A 63 -11.95 -2.05 7.95
N TRP A 64 -10.91 -2.89 7.92
CA TRP A 64 -11.05 -4.29 7.51
C TRP A 64 -11.84 -5.14 8.52
N HIS A 65 -11.97 -4.70 9.78
CA HIS A 65 -12.93 -5.30 10.69
C HIS A 65 -14.37 -5.04 10.20
N ASP A 66 -14.68 -3.77 9.94
CA ASP A 66 -16.01 -3.33 9.50
C ASP A 66 -16.37 -3.89 8.12
N VAL A 67 -15.42 -3.97 7.18
CA VAL A 67 -15.61 -4.60 5.86
C VAL A 67 -16.03 -6.06 6.02
N ARG A 68 -15.35 -6.83 6.90
CA ARG A 68 -15.71 -8.22 7.15
C ARG A 68 -17.09 -8.35 7.77
N GLY A 69 -17.43 -7.48 8.72
CA GLY A 69 -18.76 -7.44 9.34
C GLY A 69 -19.85 -7.15 8.32
N GLU A 70 -19.67 -6.09 7.52
CA GLU A 70 -20.60 -5.68 6.49
C GLU A 70 -20.82 -6.79 5.44
N LEU A 71 -19.75 -7.36 4.89
CA LEU A 71 -19.85 -8.43 3.90
C LEU A 71 -20.50 -9.70 4.46
N ARG A 72 -20.16 -10.10 5.70
CA ARG A 72 -20.79 -11.26 6.34
C ARG A 72 -22.28 -11.03 6.62
N SER A 73 -22.69 -9.79 6.92
CA SER A 73 -24.11 -9.46 7.08
C SER A 73 -24.91 -9.64 5.78
N ARG A 74 -24.27 -9.41 4.62
CA ARG A 74 -24.90 -9.52 3.28
C ARG A 74 -24.84 -10.94 2.71
N TYR A 75 -23.72 -11.64 2.92
CA TYR A 75 -23.41 -12.92 2.25
C TYR A 75 -23.35 -14.13 3.20
N GLY A 76 -23.49 -13.91 4.51
CA GLY A 76 -23.53 -14.94 5.54
C GLY A 76 -22.24 -15.02 6.39
N ASP A 77 -22.41 -15.43 7.64
CA ASP A 77 -21.37 -15.39 8.69
C ASP A 77 -20.13 -16.24 8.39
N ARG A 78 -20.27 -17.27 7.54
CA ARG A 78 -19.18 -18.19 7.18
C ARG A 78 -18.30 -17.66 6.05
N LEU A 79 -18.63 -16.52 5.44
CA LEU A 79 -17.83 -15.93 4.38
C LEU A 79 -16.41 -15.63 4.88
N PHE A 80 -15.42 -16.17 4.16
CA PHE A 80 -14.03 -15.80 4.33
C PHE A 80 -13.70 -14.58 3.46
N VAL A 81 -13.10 -13.55 4.05
CA VAL A 81 -12.68 -12.35 3.31
C VAL A 81 -11.18 -12.19 3.50
N LEU A 82 -10.44 -12.26 2.40
CA LEU A 82 -9.01 -12.00 2.34
C LEU A 82 -8.78 -10.54 1.90
N PRO A 83 -8.50 -9.62 2.83
CA PRO A 83 -8.15 -8.25 2.47
C PRO A 83 -6.73 -8.18 1.92
N GLN A 84 -6.54 -7.34 0.91
CA GLN A 84 -5.24 -7.01 0.35
C GLN A 84 -5.13 -5.50 0.16
N CYS A 85 -4.00 -4.94 0.59
CA CYS A 85 -3.64 -3.57 0.26
C CYS A 85 -2.87 -3.59 -1.06
N SER A 86 -3.36 -2.88 -2.08
CA SER A 86 -2.61 -2.60 -3.31
C SER A 86 -1.49 -1.59 -3.04
N ALA A 87 -0.74 -1.20 -4.07
CA ALA A 87 0.17 -0.07 -3.99
C ALA A 87 -0.59 1.18 -3.48
N ALA A 88 -0.25 1.60 -2.27
CA ALA A 88 -0.98 2.61 -1.52
C ALA A 88 -0.07 3.44 -0.59
N GLY A 89 1.26 3.41 -0.80
CA GLY A 89 2.23 4.08 0.08
C GLY A 89 2.09 5.61 0.13
N ASP A 90 1.43 6.20 -0.86
CA ASP A 90 1.10 7.62 -0.95
C ASP A 90 -0.42 7.89 -0.85
N GLN A 91 -1.21 6.89 -0.48
CA GLN A 91 -2.66 6.99 -0.35
C GLN A 91 -3.08 7.13 1.12
N SER A 92 -4.31 7.59 1.34
CA SER A 92 -4.86 7.72 2.69
C SER A 92 -6.35 7.37 2.71
N PRO A 93 -6.85 6.68 3.75
CA PRO A 93 -8.29 6.50 3.95
C PRO A 93 -8.98 7.81 4.35
N HIS A 94 -8.24 8.83 4.80
CA HIS A 94 -8.81 10.09 5.28
C HIS A 94 -9.22 11.00 4.12
N ARG A 95 -10.38 11.64 4.29
CA ARG A 95 -10.89 12.62 3.32
C ARG A 95 -10.25 13.98 3.55
N LEU A 96 -9.22 14.28 2.75
CA LEU A 96 -8.41 15.48 2.90
C LEU A 96 -9.07 16.71 2.26
N ILE A 97 -9.75 16.54 1.13
CA ILE A 97 -10.50 17.59 0.44
C ILE A 97 -11.92 17.68 1.02
N ALA A 98 -12.44 18.91 1.13
CA ALA A 98 -13.78 19.19 1.66
C ALA A 98 -14.07 18.57 3.05
N LYS A 99 -13.03 18.39 3.88
CA LYS A 99 -13.08 17.67 5.17
C LYS A 99 -14.29 17.99 6.05
N ARG A 100 -14.68 19.27 6.16
CA ARG A 100 -15.84 19.68 6.97
C ARG A 100 -17.17 19.13 6.44
N ALA A 101 -17.37 19.16 5.12
CA ALA A 101 -18.56 18.61 4.49
C ALA A 101 -18.59 17.08 4.61
N GLU A 102 -17.44 16.44 4.42
CA GLU A 102 -17.28 15.00 4.57
C GLU A 102 -17.55 14.52 6.00
N THR A 103 -17.03 15.24 7.00
CA THR A 103 -17.30 14.95 8.42
C THR A 103 -18.78 15.08 8.73
N ARG A 104 -19.43 16.16 8.28
CA ARG A 104 -20.88 16.35 8.44
C ARG A 104 -21.67 15.22 7.79
N MET A 105 -21.26 14.75 6.61
CA MET A 105 -21.94 13.65 5.93
C MET A 105 -21.80 12.33 6.70
N LEU A 106 -20.64 12.06 7.30
CA LEU A 106 -20.46 10.91 8.19
C LEU A 106 -21.35 11.02 9.43
N GLU A 107 -21.43 12.18 10.07
CA GLU A 107 -22.33 12.40 11.21
C GLU A 107 -23.79 12.16 10.86
N LEU A 108 -24.25 12.62 9.68
CA LEU A 108 -25.61 12.38 9.21
C LEU A 108 -25.90 10.90 8.92
N LYS A 109 -24.92 10.16 8.40
CA LYS A 109 -25.07 8.74 8.05
C LYS A 109 -25.01 7.81 9.26
N TYR A 110 -24.16 8.12 10.23
CA TYR A 110 -23.80 7.19 11.31
C TYR A 110 -24.14 7.71 12.71
N GLY A 111 -24.62 8.94 12.85
CA GLY A 111 -25.05 9.52 14.13
C GLY A 111 -23.90 9.90 15.08
N GLY A 112 -22.65 9.97 14.59
CA GLY A 112 -21.45 10.23 15.39
C GLY A 112 -20.27 9.38 14.92
N GLY A 113 -19.26 9.18 15.78
CA GLY A 113 -18.13 8.27 15.52
C GLY A 113 -17.06 8.83 14.58
N THR A 114 -17.00 10.16 14.40
CA THR A 114 -16.02 10.85 13.55
C THR A 114 -14.76 11.26 14.31
N GLU A 115 -14.77 11.10 15.64
CA GLU A 115 -13.67 11.42 16.53
C GLU A 115 -12.49 10.46 16.39
N ARG A 116 -11.27 11.00 16.48
CA ARG A 116 -10.03 10.23 16.56
C ARG A 116 -9.74 9.85 18.03
N PRO A 117 -9.01 8.76 18.29
CA PRO A 117 -8.28 7.91 17.34
C PRO A 117 -9.13 6.85 16.63
N LEU A 118 -10.38 6.61 17.05
CA LEU A 118 -11.17 5.48 16.55
C LEU A 118 -11.76 5.70 15.16
N ASN A 119 -12.42 6.84 14.91
CA ASN A 119 -12.99 7.21 13.61
C ASN A 119 -13.92 6.12 13.01
N ALA A 120 -14.79 5.55 13.85
CA ALA A 120 -15.67 4.44 13.51
C ALA A 120 -16.58 4.73 12.31
N ALA A 121 -17.04 5.97 12.15
CA ALA A 121 -17.90 6.36 11.03
C ALA A 121 -17.18 6.29 9.68
N LEU A 122 -15.90 6.67 9.62
CA LEU A 122 -15.10 6.52 8.40
C LEU A 122 -14.92 5.05 8.05
N ARG A 123 -14.59 4.22 9.04
CA ARG A 123 -14.43 2.77 8.87
C ARG A 123 -15.71 2.12 8.33
N ALA A 124 -16.86 2.46 8.91
CA ALA A 124 -18.16 1.97 8.47
C ALA A 124 -18.53 2.46 7.04
N ASP A 125 -18.22 3.71 6.66
CA ASP A 125 -18.48 4.18 5.28
C ASP A 125 -17.55 3.55 4.26
N ILE A 126 -16.28 3.28 4.61
CA ILE A 126 -15.37 2.50 3.75
C ILE A 126 -15.92 1.08 3.58
N ALA A 127 -16.31 0.42 4.67
CA ALA A 127 -16.89 -0.92 4.63
C ALA A 127 -18.13 -1.00 3.73
N ARG A 128 -19.07 -0.06 3.90
CA ARG A 128 -20.27 0.03 3.08
C ARG A 128 -19.98 0.26 1.60
N ARG A 129 -18.95 1.06 1.26
CA ARG A 129 -18.54 1.32 -0.13
C ARG A 129 -17.92 0.08 -0.78
N ILE A 130 -17.02 -0.60 -0.07
CA ILE A 130 -16.41 -1.85 -0.54
C ILE A 130 -17.49 -2.92 -0.73
N ALA A 131 -18.39 -3.08 0.24
CA ALA A 131 -19.49 -4.03 0.12
C ALA A 131 -20.44 -3.67 -1.03
N GLY A 132 -20.67 -2.38 -1.30
CA GLY A 132 -21.42 -1.94 -2.49
C GLY A 132 -20.75 -2.33 -3.81
N ALA A 133 -19.42 -2.22 -3.91
CA ALA A 133 -18.69 -2.69 -5.10
C ALA A 133 -18.75 -4.22 -5.25
N VAL A 134 -18.74 -4.95 -4.13
CA VAL A 134 -18.92 -6.41 -4.13
C VAL A 134 -20.33 -6.80 -4.60
N ASP A 135 -21.37 -6.15 -4.09
CA ASP A 135 -22.76 -6.39 -4.50
C ASP A 135 -22.99 -6.17 -6.00
N ASP A 136 -22.30 -5.18 -6.57
CA ASP A 136 -22.37 -4.87 -8.01
C ASP A 136 -21.64 -5.93 -8.84
N ALA A 137 -20.46 -6.35 -8.42
CA ALA A 137 -19.59 -7.24 -9.20
C ALA A 137 -19.91 -8.74 -9.06
N GLU A 138 -20.30 -9.21 -7.86
CA GLU A 138 -20.46 -10.65 -7.57
C GLU A 138 -21.48 -11.34 -8.49
N PRO A 139 -22.67 -10.77 -8.75
CA PRO A 139 -23.65 -11.40 -9.64
C PRO A 139 -23.13 -11.60 -11.05
N ALA A 140 -22.34 -10.65 -11.58
CA ALA A 140 -21.72 -10.76 -12.90
C ALA A 140 -20.58 -11.78 -12.90
N ALA A 141 -19.66 -11.70 -11.93
CA ALA A 141 -18.53 -12.63 -11.81
C ALA A 141 -18.99 -14.09 -11.62
N ARG A 142 -20.11 -14.31 -10.93
CA ARG A 142 -20.73 -15.62 -10.74
C ARG A 142 -21.16 -16.29 -12.06
N THR A 143 -21.36 -15.53 -13.13
CA THR A 143 -21.74 -16.11 -14.43
C THR A 143 -20.55 -16.69 -15.20
N ASP A 144 -19.32 -16.41 -14.75
CA ASP A 144 -18.08 -16.84 -15.38
C ASP A 144 -17.21 -17.65 -14.38
N LEU A 145 -17.69 -18.84 -14.01
CA LEU A 145 -16.97 -19.73 -13.09
C LEU A 145 -15.99 -20.62 -13.85
N HIS A 146 -14.76 -20.67 -13.36
CA HIS A 146 -13.69 -21.51 -13.90
C HIS A 146 -13.33 -22.62 -12.90
N ASP A 147 -13.71 -23.87 -13.21
CA ASP A 147 -13.43 -25.03 -12.36
C ASP A 147 -11.98 -25.54 -12.49
N THR A 148 -11.26 -25.11 -13.52
CA THR A 148 -9.86 -25.45 -13.76
C THR A 148 -9.14 -24.22 -14.29
N VAL A 149 -8.05 -23.84 -13.63
CA VAL A 149 -7.26 -22.66 -13.97
C VAL A 149 -5.77 -23.00 -13.97
N VAL A 150 -5.02 -22.36 -14.87
CA VAL A 150 -3.56 -22.45 -14.87
C VAL A 150 -3.01 -21.75 -13.63
N ILE A 151 -2.11 -22.42 -12.90
CA ILE A 151 -1.40 -21.82 -11.78
C ILE A 151 0.11 -21.85 -12.08
N LYS A 152 0.73 -20.68 -12.15
CA LYS A 152 2.19 -20.53 -12.18
C LYS A 152 2.58 -19.61 -11.03
N ASN A 153 3.73 -19.86 -10.39
CA ASN A 153 4.23 -19.01 -9.32
C ASN A 153 5.76 -18.96 -9.41
N GLU A 154 6.29 -17.74 -9.43
CA GLU A 154 7.72 -17.48 -9.44
C GLU A 154 8.08 -16.56 -8.27
N ARG A 155 9.03 -17.00 -7.44
CA ARG A 155 9.66 -16.15 -6.44
C ARG A 155 11.01 -15.67 -6.96
N ARG A 156 11.32 -14.40 -6.72
CA ARG A 156 12.63 -13.82 -6.98
C ARG A 156 13.10 -13.02 -5.78
N THR A 157 14.40 -13.14 -5.49
CA THR A 157 15.09 -12.22 -4.58
C THR A 157 15.89 -11.24 -5.42
N LEU A 158 15.54 -9.96 -5.34
CA LEU A 158 16.19 -8.88 -6.07
C LEU A 158 17.18 -8.15 -5.17
N GLY A 159 18.37 -7.87 -5.69
CA GLY A 159 19.32 -6.94 -5.08
C GLY A 159 18.94 -5.53 -5.49
N LEU A 160 18.04 -4.89 -4.74
CA LEU A 160 17.52 -3.57 -5.12
C LEU A 160 18.52 -2.44 -4.82
N ASP A 161 18.55 -1.44 -5.69
CA ASP A 161 19.37 -0.25 -5.49
C ASP A 161 18.94 0.46 -4.19
N HIS A 162 19.88 0.62 -3.27
CA HIS A 162 19.63 1.34 -2.03
C HIS A 162 19.56 2.86 -2.27
N TRP A 163 18.91 3.58 -1.35
CA TRP A 163 18.93 5.04 -1.38
C TRP A 163 20.31 5.56 -0.97
N ASN A 164 21.05 6.08 -1.94
CA ASN A 164 22.33 6.77 -1.72
C ASN A 164 22.08 8.09 -0.98
N VAL A 165 22.41 8.14 0.30
CA VAL A 165 22.29 9.37 1.10
C VAL A 165 23.34 10.36 0.59
N THR A 166 22.92 11.59 0.29
CA THR A 166 23.81 12.67 -0.16
C THR A 166 24.52 13.34 1.01
N GLU A 167 25.60 14.09 0.73
CA GLU A 167 26.29 14.89 1.76
C GLU A 167 25.35 15.89 2.46
N THR A 168 24.46 16.53 1.69
CA THR A 168 23.47 17.47 2.21
C THR A 168 22.46 16.78 3.12
N GLU A 169 21.94 15.62 2.71
CA GLU A 169 21.02 14.84 3.54
C GLU A 169 21.71 14.32 4.81
N TYR A 170 22.97 13.88 4.70
CA TYR A 170 23.76 13.45 5.86
C TYR A 170 23.99 14.58 6.86
N ALA A 171 24.34 15.78 6.39
CA ALA A 171 24.46 16.96 7.24
C ALA A 171 23.14 17.31 7.93
N SER A 172 22.02 17.28 7.18
CA SER A 172 20.68 17.52 7.75
C SER A 172 20.29 16.47 8.79
N LEU A 173 20.59 15.19 8.56
CA LEU A 173 20.33 14.11 9.52
C LEU A 173 21.12 14.31 10.81
N LYS A 174 22.39 14.73 10.73
CA LYS A 174 23.21 15.05 11.91
C LYS A 174 22.60 16.16 12.75
N GLU A 175 22.19 17.25 12.10
CA GLU A 175 21.56 18.38 12.78
C GLU A 175 20.25 17.96 13.46
N GLN A 176 19.40 17.20 12.75
CA GLN A 176 18.14 16.67 13.31
C GLN A 176 18.38 15.76 14.51
N ILE A 177 19.37 14.87 14.46
CA ILE A 177 19.73 13.99 15.59
C ILE A 177 20.17 14.82 16.79
N ALA A 178 21.06 15.81 16.59
CA ALA A 178 21.54 16.67 17.66
C ALA A 178 20.38 17.47 18.30
N GLN A 179 19.46 18.00 17.49
CA GLN A 179 18.28 18.70 17.96
C GLN A 179 17.38 17.78 18.80
N LEU A 180 17.07 16.58 18.30
CA LEU A 180 16.23 15.62 19.01
C LEU A 180 16.87 15.13 20.31
N GLN A 181 18.20 14.96 20.33
CA GLN A 181 18.94 14.61 21.53
C GLN A 181 18.91 15.73 22.57
N GLY A 182 19.01 16.99 22.15
CA GLY A 182 18.80 18.16 23.02
C GLY A 182 17.41 18.15 23.64
N GLN A 183 16.36 17.98 22.82
CA GLN A 183 14.97 17.87 23.29
C GLN A 183 14.78 16.73 24.29
N LEU A 184 15.43 15.58 24.06
CA LEU A 184 15.37 14.44 24.97
C LEU A 184 16.10 14.72 26.30
N ALA A 185 17.23 15.42 26.25
CA ALA A 185 17.99 15.83 27.43
C ALA A 185 17.23 16.84 28.28
N ASP A 186 16.48 17.74 27.64
CA ASP A 186 15.68 18.78 28.30
C ASP A 186 14.31 18.31 28.78
N LEU A 187 13.91 17.08 28.46
CA LEU A 187 12.60 16.54 28.83
C LEU A 187 12.47 16.41 30.36
N ASP A 188 11.50 17.08 30.99
CA ASP A 188 11.29 16.99 32.44
C ASP A 188 10.89 15.57 32.89
N ASP A 189 10.00 14.93 32.13
CA ASP A 189 9.57 13.56 32.36
C ASP A 189 10.59 12.57 31.77
N LYS A 190 11.32 11.90 32.66
CA LYS A 190 12.34 10.90 32.30
C LYS A 190 11.81 9.47 32.28
N ASP A 191 10.49 9.25 32.36
CA ASP A 191 9.93 7.91 32.20
C ASP A 191 10.35 7.34 30.82
N PRO A 192 11.14 6.24 30.78
CA PRO A 192 11.56 5.66 29.52
C PRO A 192 10.38 5.18 28.66
N LEU A 193 9.23 4.91 29.26
CA LEU A 193 7.99 4.48 28.60
C LEU A 193 7.04 5.65 28.29
N GLY A 194 7.38 6.87 28.72
CA GLY A 194 6.59 8.07 28.47
C GLY A 194 6.44 8.34 26.96
N ALA A 195 5.28 8.83 26.54
CA ALA A 195 4.96 9.04 25.13
C ALA A 195 5.94 9.98 24.42
N GLN A 196 6.37 11.06 25.10
CA GLN A 196 7.34 12.01 24.54
C GLN A 196 8.74 11.41 24.46
N HIS A 197 9.19 10.74 25.52
CA HIS A 197 10.48 10.07 25.56
C HIS A 197 10.61 9.01 24.45
N THR A 198 9.61 8.14 24.32
CA THR A 198 9.56 7.09 23.30
C THR A 198 9.46 7.65 21.87
N ALA A 199 8.67 8.70 21.65
CA ALA A 199 8.59 9.37 20.35
C ALA A 199 9.92 9.99 19.91
N LEU A 200 10.61 10.71 20.82
CA LEU A 200 11.91 11.31 20.54
C LEU A 200 12.97 10.25 20.23
N ASN A 201 13.07 9.21 21.06
CA ASN A 201 13.99 8.09 20.81
C ASN A 201 13.71 7.39 19.48
N SER A 202 12.43 7.18 19.14
CA SER A 202 12.04 6.58 17.86
C SER A 202 12.49 7.42 16.67
N ARG A 203 12.36 8.75 16.76
CA ARG A 203 12.82 9.68 15.72
C ARG A 203 14.35 9.72 15.62
N ILE A 204 15.07 9.73 16.75
CA ILE A 204 16.53 9.63 16.76
C ILE A 204 16.97 8.35 16.07
N ALA A 205 16.37 7.21 16.41
CA ALA A 205 16.69 5.93 15.78
C ALA A 205 16.36 5.92 14.28
N TRP A 206 15.26 6.53 13.86
CA TRP A 206 14.86 6.69 12.46
C TRP A 206 15.89 7.49 11.65
N CYS A 207 16.31 8.67 12.12
CA CYS A 207 17.37 9.46 11.49
C CYS A 207 18.72 8.73 11.50
N THR A 208 19.09 8.11 12.63
CA THR A 208 20.37 7.39 12.79
C THR A 208 20.49 6.23 11.80
N ARG A 209 19.40 5.49 11.54
CA ARG A 209 19.41 4.41 10.53
C ARG A 209 19.67 4.91 9.12
N ALA A 210 19.27 6.15 8.76
CA ALA A 210 19.64 6.73 7.49
C ALA A 210 21.08 7.24 7.49
N LEU A 211 21.50 7.92 8.56
CA LEU A 211 22.86 8.41 8.73
C LEU A 211 23.89 7.26 8.59
N ASN A 212 23.64 6.12 9.23
CA ASN A 212 24.52 4.97 9.16
C ASN A 212 24.68 4.41 7.73
N ARG A 213 23.69 4.60 6.84
CA ARG A 213 23.78 4.16 5.43
C ARG A 213 24.63 5.10 4.58
N TYR A 214 24.83 6.34 5.00
CA TYR A 214 25.84 7.20 4.39
C TYR A 214 27.25 6.70 4.73
N GLU A 215 27.48 6.34 5.99
CA GLU A 215 28.80 5.91 6.48
C GLU A 215 29.15 4.48 6.05
N ASN A 216 28.13 3.62 5.95
CA ASN A 216 28.24 2.21 5.60
C ASN A 216 27.17 1.87 4.56
N PRO A 217 27.31 2.33 3.30
CA PRO A 217 26.34 2.07 2.26
C PRO A 217 26.29 0.58 1.93
N PRO A 218 25.11 -0.06 1.97
CA PRO A 218 24.98 -1.43 1.50
C PRO A 218 25.16 -1.48 -0.03
N GLU A 219 25.69 -2.59 -0.55
CA GLU A 219 25.78 -2.81 -2.00
C GLU A 219 24.39 -2.84 -2.65
N SER A 220 23.44 -3.52 -2.00
CA SER A 220 22.03 -3.59 -2.42
C SER A 220 21.12 -3.93 -1.24
N ILE A 221 19.80 -3.86 -1.45
CA ILE A 221 18.77 -4.27 -0.50
C ILE A 221 18.09 -5.55 -1.02
N PRO A 222 18.45 -6.75 -0.50
CA PRO A 222 17.80 -7.99 -0.85
C PRO A 222 16.32 -7.95 -0.52
N SER A 223 15.48 -8.17 -1.53
CA SER A 223 14.03 -8.03 -1.41
C SER A 223 13.32 -9.13 -2.20
N ASP A 224 12.42 -9.83 -1.52
CA ASP A 224 11.63 -10.89 -2.14
C ASP A 224 10.39 -10.32 -2.83
N VAL A 225 10.17 -10.75 -4.07
CA VAL A 225 8.93 -10.53 -4.82
C VAL A 225 8.38 -11.88 -5.28
N ASN A 226 7.06 -12.01 -5.29
CA ASN A 226 6.38 -13.19 -5.86
C ASN A 226 5.40 -12.74 -6.93
N ILE A 227 5.52 -13.37 -8.09
CA ILE A 227 4.66 -13.17 -9.25
C ILE A 227 3.89 -14.49 -9.44
N MET A 228 2.57 -14.41 -9.53
CA MET A 228 1.72 -15.58 -9.69
C MET A 228 0.73 -15.34 -10.84
N ARG A 229 0.55 -16.35 -11.68
CA ARG A 229 -0.56 -16.44 -12.62
C ARG A 229 -1.63 -17.36 -12.06
N LEU A 230 -2.89 -16.93 -12.16
CA LEU A 230 -4.07 -17.71 -11.82
C LEU A 230 -5.09 -17.55 -12.96
N GLY A 231 -5.13 -18.51 -13.88
CA GLY A 231 -5.95 -18.40 -15.09
C GLY A 231 -5.52 -17.21 -15.95
N GLU A 232 -6.45 -16.27 -16.17
CA GLU A 232 -6.20 -15.05 -16.95
C GLU A 232 -5.74 -13.86 -16.10
N ILE A 233 -5.70 -14.01 -14.78
CA ILE A 233 -5.29 -12.95 -13.84
C ILE A 233 -3.89 -13.21 -13.28
N ALA A 234 -3.30 -12.18 -12.70
CA ALA A 234 -2.00 -12.26 -12.05
C ALA A 234 -1.95 -11.55 -10.69
N PHE A 235 -1.00 -11.97 -9.84
CA PHE A 235 -0.65 -11.32 -8.59
C PHE A 235 0.82 -10.92 -8.60
N VAL A 236 1.12 -9.73 -8.10
CA VAL A 236 2.49 -9.24 -7.85
C VAL A 236 2.57 -8.78 -6.41
N THR A 237 3.36 -9.49 -5.60
CA THR A 237 3.57 -9.16 -4.20
C THR A 237 4.85 -8.35 -4.03
N VAL A 238 4.78 -7.28 -3.25
CA VAL A 238 5.91 -6.38 -2.97
C VAL A 238 6.06 -6.16 -1.46
N PRO A 239 7.29 -6.12 -0.92
CA PRO A 239 7.50 -6.10 0.52
C PRO A 239 7.43 -4.69 1.14
N PHE A 240 7.13 -3.65 0.35
CA PHE A 240 7.22 -2.23 0.75
C PHE A 240 5.85 -1.57 0.88
N GLU A 241 5.81 -0.39 1.52
CA GLU A 241 4.74 0.60 1.31
C GLU A 241 4.98 1.26 -0.06
N TYR A 242 4.60 0.54 -1.10
CA TYR A 242 4.86 0.86 -2.51
C TYR A 242 3.93 1.97 -3.00
N TYR A 243 4.50 3.02 -3.60
CA TYR A 243 3.76 4.16 -4.14
C TYR A 243 2.90 3.77 -5.35
N LEU A 244 1.79 4.48 -5.53
CA LEU A 244 0.74 4.11 -6.48
C LEU A 244 1.26 3.96 -7.93
N ASP A 245 2.07 4.91 -8.39
CA ASP A 245 2.56 4.93 -9.79
C ASP A 245 3.25 3.62 -10.19
N TYR A 246 4.00 3.00 -9.28
CA TYR A 246 4.65 1.74 -9.60
C TYR A 246 3.64 0.59 -9.76
N GLY A 247 2.60 0.58 -8.92
CA GLY A 247 1.49 -0.35 -9.06
C GLY A 247 0.78 -0.17 -10.40
N ASP A 248 0.58 1.08 -10.83
CA ASP A 248 -0.04 1.39 -12.12
C ASP A 248 0.83 0.98 -13.30
N ARG A 249 2.16 1.15 -13.22
CA ARG A 249 3.09 0.66 -14.26
C ARG A 249 3.02 -0.86 -14.40
N ILE A 250 2.97 -1.59 -13.27
CA ILE A 250 2.82 -3.05 -13.28
C ILE A 250 1.47 -3.43 -13.90
N LYS A 251 0.37 -2.82 -13.46
CA LYS A 251 -0.97 -3.10 -13.98
C LYS A 251 -1.09 -2.77 -15.47
N GLY A 252 -0.60 -1.60 -15.86
CA GLY A 252 -0.71 -1.07 -17.22
C GLY A 252 0.15 -1.81 -18.24
N GLY A 253 1.31 -2.34 -17.83
CA GLY A 253 2.19 -3.14 -18.68
C GLY A 253 1.93 -4.65 -18.65
N SER A 254 1.05 -5.13 -17.76
CA SER A 254 0.81 -6.56 -17.60
C SER A 254 0.06 -7.16 -18.79
N PRO A 255 0.43 -8.37 -19.25
CA PRO A 255 -0.33 -9.13 -20.25
C PRO A 255 -1.59 -9.81 -19.68
N ALA A 256 -1.74 -9.86 -18.35
CA ALA A 256 -2.90 -10.49 -17.72
C ALA A 256 -4.17 -9.62 -17.90
N LEU A 257 -5.34 -10.26 -17.94
CA LEU A 257 -6.64 -9.56 -17.97
C LEU A 257 -6.77 -8.58 -16.79
N GLN A 258 -6.30 -9.00 -15.62
CA GLN A 258 -6.27 -8.21 -14.40
C GLN A 258 -5.05 -8.56 -13.57
N THR A 259 -4.39 -7.54 -13.01
CA THR A 259 -3.21 -7.73 -12.15
C THR A 259 -3.43 -7.12 -10.77
N PHE A 260 -3.33 -7.97 -9.76
CA PHE A 260 -3.43 -7.62 -8.36
C PHE A 260 -2.03 -7.29 -7.84
N VAL A 261 -1.77 -6.02 -7.52
CA VAL A 261 -0.58 -5.65 -6.76
C VAL A 261 -0.91 -5.80 -5.28
N VAL A 262 0.00 -6.39 -4.50
CA VAL A 262 -0.19 -6.60 -3.06
C VAL A 262 1.04 -6.09 -2.33
N GLN A 263 0.89 -4.97 -1.63
CA GLN A 263 1.96 -4.37 -0.88
C GLN A 263 2.09 -4.96 0.54
N LEU A 264 3.18 -4.62 1.24
CA LEU A 264 3.48 -5.12 2.58
C LEU A 264 3.49 -6.66 2.69
N ALA A 265 3.83 -7.34 1.58
CA ALA A 265 4.09 -8.77 1.56
C ALA A 265 5.53 -9.07 2.00
N GLY A 266 5.95 -8.49 3.14
CA GLY A 266 7.31 -8.52 3.65
C GLY A 266 7.53 -7.46 4.74
N GLY A 267 8.80 -7.14 5.03
CA GLY A 267 9.20 -6.22 6.11
C GLY A 267 9.80 -4.89 5.66
N GLY A 268 9.53 -4.46 4.43
CA GLY A 268 10.02 -3.20 3.87
C GLY A 268 9.25 -1.98 4.40
N SER A 269 9.86 -0.81 4.29
CA SER A 269 9.25 0.49 4.60
C SER A 269 8.73 1.16 3.33
N TYR A 270 8.50 2.47 3.36
CA TYR A 270 8.18 3.24 2.16
C TYR A 270 9.16 3.03 1.02
N LEU A 271 8.61 2.95 -0.18
CA LEU A 271 9.35 2.99 -1.43
C LEU A 271 8.66 4.01 -2.34
N ALA A 272 9.26 5.20 -2.38
CA ALA A 272 8.77 6.37 -3.09
C ALA A 272 9.23 6.40 -4.55
N THR A 273 8.42 7.03 -5.39
CA THR A 273 8.76 7.33 -6.79
C THR A 273 9.77 8.47 -6.88
N GLU A 274 10.40 8.63 -8.04
CA GLU A 274 11.38 9.70 -8.28
C GLU A 274 10.76 11.10 -8.07
N ARG A 275 9.54 11.33 -8.58
CA ARG A 275 8.85 12.61 -8.37
C ARG A 275 8.55 12.89 -6.90
N ALA A 276 8.19 11.85 -6.14
CA ALA A 276 7.93 12.01 -4.72
C ALA A 276 9.22 12.27 -3.93
N ALA A 277 10.31 11.60 -4.30
CA ALA A 277 11.65 11.79 -3.75
C ALA A 277 12.15 13.24 -3.93
N GLN A 278 11.87 13.87 -5.08
CA GLN A 278 12.19 15.28 -5.31
C GLN A 278 11.44 16.24 -4.37
N GLY A 279 10.23 15.85 -3.93
CA GLY A 279 9.39 16.63 -3.01
C GLY A 279 9.68 16.42 -1.52
N LEU A 280 10.51 15.42 -1.16
CA LEU A 280 10.97 15.14 0.21
C LEU A 280 9.85 15.07 1.28
N SER A 281 8.70 14.49 0.94
CA SER A 281 7.62 14.21 1.91
C SER A 281 8.01 13.08 2.88
N TYR A 282 7.30 12.91 4.00
CA TYR A 282 7.64 11.91 5.04
C TYR A 282 7.86 10.49 4.49
N GLY A 283 7.08 10.04 3.50
CA GLY A 283 7.23 8.73 2.85
C GLY A 283 8.29 8.68 1.75
N ALA A 284 9.00 9.78 1.49
CA ALA A 284 9.92 9.97 0.37
C ALA A 284 11.23 10.67 0.81
N VAL A 285 11.71 10.35 2.01
CA VAL A 285 13.01 10.81 2.55
C VAL A 285 13.92 9.63 2.88
N PRO A 286 15.25 9.82 2.96
CA PRO A 286 16.18 8.75 3.29
C PRO A 286 15.80 8.01 4.58
N ALA A 287 15.32 8.71 5.61
CA ALA A 287 14.97 8.05 6.87
C ALA A 287 13.80 7.04 6.72
N SER A 288 12.88 7.28 5.79
CA SER A 288 11.74 6.39 5.49
C SER A 288 12.00 5.38 4.37
N CYS A 289 12.88 5.70 3.43
CA CYS A 289 13.18 4.86 2.27
C CYS A 289 14.56 4.25 2.35
N ARG A 290 14.62 2.91 2.41
CA ARG A 290 15.89 2.16 2.30
C ARG A 290 16.30 1.92 0.85
N VAL A 291 15.31 1.75 -0.02
CA VAL A 291 15.45 1.49 -1.45
C VAL A 291 15.25 2.80 -2.20
N SER A 292 16.02 3.02 -3.26
CA SER A 292 15.90 4.21 -4.10
C SER A 292 14.70 4.10 -5.06
N PRO A 293 14.29 5.21 -5.70
CA PRO A 293 13.30 5.14 -6.77
C PRO A 293 13.70 4.19 -7.92
N THR A 294 15.00 4.08 -8.21
CA THR A 294 15.54 3.11 -9.19
C THR A 294 15.26 1.68 -8.74
N GLY A 295 15.48 1.37 -7.46
CA GLY A 295 15.12 0.06 -6.91
C GLY A 295 13.62 -0.23 -6.96
N GLY A 296 12.80 0.82 -6.86
CA GLY A 296 11.38 0.73 -7.17
C GLY A 296 11.06 0.29 -8.59
N GLN A 297 11.75 0.89 -9.56
CA GLN A 297 11.58 0.55 -10.97
C GLN A 297 12.10 -0.86 -11.28
N GLN A 298 13.19 -1.32 -10.64
CA GLN A 298 13.69 -2.68 -10.77
C GLN A 298 12.62 -3.74 -10.44
N ILE A 299 11.73 -3.47 -9.47
CA ILE A 299 10.59 -4.36 -9.17
C ILE A 299 9.57 -4.35 -10.31
N VAL A 300 9.25 -3.19 -10.88
CA VAL A 300 8.33 -3.08 -12.02
C VAL A 300 8.86 -3.90 -13.20
N ASP A 301 10.11 -3.66 -13.57
CA ASP A 301 10.74 -4.27 -14.74
C ASP A 301 10.79 -5.80 -14.62
N GLU A 302 11.22 -6.31 -13.45
CA GLU A 302 11.25 -7.75 -13.22
C GLU A 302 9.84 -8.35 -13.18
N SER A 303 8.87 -7.66 -12.58
CA SER A 303 7.49 -8.13 -12.53
C SER A 303 6.90 -8.26 -13.93
N LEU A 304 7.07 -7.24 -14.77
CA LEU A 304 6.58 -7.26 -16.16
C LEU A 304 7.28 -8.34 -16.98
N ARG A 305 8.61 -8.51 -16.84
CA ARG A 305 9.37 -9.57 -17.50
C ARG A 305 8.80 -10.95 -17.17
N LEU A 306 8.61 -11.25 -15.88
CA LEU A 306 8.07 -12.53 -15.42
C LEU A 306 6.62 -12.76 -15.85
N LEU A 307 5.79 -11.71 -15.85
CA LEU A 307 4.43 -11.79 -16.34
C LEU A 307 4.40 -12.10 -17.85
N MET A 308 5.25 -11.44 -18.65
CA MET A 308 5.38 -11.74 -20.08
C MET A 308 5.80 -13.20 -20.32
N GLU A 309 6.72 -13.74 -19.53
CA GLU A 309 7.10 -15.15 -19.60
C GLU A 309 5.93 -16.08 -19.23
N MET A 310 5.25 -15.83 -18.11
CA MET A 310 4.15 -16.67 -17.65
C MET A 310 2.94 -16.73 -18.60
N PHE A 311 2.68 -15.64 -19.32
CA PHE A 311 1.55 -15.50 -20.25
C PHE A 311 1.95 -15.67 -21.72
N GLY A 312 3.24 -15.68 -22.06
CA GLY A 312 3.74 -15.88 -23.42
C GLY A 312 3.91 -17.35 -23.84
N ASP A 313 3.92 -18.30 -22.90
CA ASP A 313 4.05 -19.73 -23.17
C ASP A 313 2.78 -20.41 -23.74
N GLU A 314 1.96 -19.69 -24.52
CA GLU A 314 0.71 -20.20 -25.12
C GLU A 314 0.71 -20.22 -26.64
#